data_AF-A0A937BPS5-F1
#
_entry.id   AF-A0A937BPS5-F1
#
_cell.length_a   1.000
_cell.length_b   1.000
_cell.length_c   1.000
_cell.angle_alpha   90.00
_cell.angle_beta   90.00
_cell.angle_gamma   90.00
#
_symmetry.space_group_name_H-M   'P 1'
#
loop_
_entity.id
_entity.type
_entity.pdbx_description
1 polymer ?
#
loop_
_entity_poly.entity_id
_entity_poly.type
_entity_poly.pdbx_seq_one_letter_code
_entity_poly.pdbx_strand_id
1 'polypeptide(L)'
;MGLSKEFRVNRTYSEESKKQAVFKVLSGELRKSDAMKEFGIRGSGSLDRWIERYGHGILSEHKELLEQMGTRKKKEAVKVEIPETEELRGEVARLKKDLRAAELRAEAYSLMIDIAERELKVAIRKSPSPSDPRNEDATSQL
;
A
#
# COMPACT_ATOMS: atom_id res chain seq x y z
N MET A 1 -32.07 22.35 35.29
CA MET A 1 -30.90 22.39 36.17
C MET A 1 -29.66 22.33 35.30
N GLY A 2 -28.96 23.46 35.15
CA GLY A 2 -27.75 23.55 34.32
C GLY A 2 -26.49 23.13 35.08
N LEU A 3 -25.45 22.86 34.29
CA LEU A 3 -24.03 22.75 34.63
C LEU A 3 -23.51 21.37 35.04
N SER A 4 -23.36 20.45 34.07
CA SER A 4 -22.22 19.53 34.09
C SER A 4 -21.00 20.29 33.59
N LYS A 5 -20.33 21.03 34.50
CA LYS A 5 -19.04 21.66 34.22
C LYS A 5 -18.05 20.52 34.00
N GLU A 6 -17.78 20.21 32.73
CA GLU A 6 -16.82 19.18 32.35
C GLU A 6 -15.54 19.38 33.15
N PHE A 7 -15.17 18.37 33.93
CA PHE A 7 -13.93 18.36 34.68
C PHE A 7 -12.79 18.30 33.66
N ARG A 8 -12.36 19.45 33.15
CA ARG A 8 -11.17 19.55 32.29
C ARG A 8 -9.99 19.23 33.19
N VAL A 9 -9.57 17.98 33.18
CA VAL A 9 -8.29 17.57 33.76
C VAL A 9 -7.21 18.34 33.02
N ASN A 10 -6.75 19.43 33.63
CA ASN A 10 -5.61 20.20 33.16
C ASN A 10 -4.37 19.36 33.42
N ARG A 11 -4.04 18.51 32.45
CA ARG A 11 -2.83 17.70 32.49
C ARG A 11 -1.64 18.65 32.37
N THR A 12 -1.00 18.91 33.50
CA THR A 12 0.25 19.66 33.56
C THR A 12 1.39 18.75 33.12
N TYR A 13 2.07 19.11 32.05
CA TYR A 13 3.27 18.41 31.61
C TYR A 13 4.49 19.07 32.25
N SER A 14 5.39 18.25 32.81
CA SER A 14 6.71 18.73 33.25
C SER A 14 7.50 19.28 32.06
N GLU A 15 8.32 20.29 32.31
CA GLU A 15 9.21 20.88 31.28
C GLU A 15 10.12 19.81 30.65
N GLU A 16 10.60 18.86 31.46
CA GLU A 16 11.44 17.76 30.98
C GLU A 16 10.70 16.87 29.98
N SER A 17 9.46 16.49 30.30
CA SER A 17 8.63 15.67 29.42
C SER A 17 8.30 16.38 28.11
N LYS A 18 8.14 17.71 28.13
CA LYS A 18 7.93 18.51 26.91
C LYS A 18 9.18 18.50 26.03
N LYS A 19 10.36 18.75 26.62
CA LYS A 19 11.65 18.75 25.90
C LYS A 19 11.95 17.37 25.34
N GLN A 20 11.72 16.30 26.10
CA GLN A 20 11.93 14.92 25.65
C GLN A 20 11.01 14.55 24.48
N ALA A 21 9.72 14.92 24.55
CA ALA A 21 8.79 14.70 23.44
C ALA A 21 9.23 15.45 22.16
N VAL A 22 9.67 16.70 22.29
CA VAL A 22 10.20 17.49 21.15
C VAL A 22 11.48 16.88 20.61
N PHE A 23 12.41 16.47 21.49
CA PHE A 23 13.65 15.82 21.10
C PHE A 23 13.40 14.55 20.31
N LYS A 24 12.54 13.63 20.78
CA LYS A 24 12.19 12.39 20.05
C LYS A 24 11.51 12.65 18.71
N VAL A 25 10.78 13.75 18.57
CA VAL A 25 10.15 14.15 17.31
C VAL A 25 11.19 14.70 16.33
N LEU A 26 12.06 15.60 16.80
CA LEU A 26 13.12 16.23 16.00
C LEU A 26 14.24 15.26 15.63
N SER A 27 14.59 14.34 16.53
CA SER A 27 15.62 13.31 16.33
C SER A 27 15.24 12.30 15.28
N GLY A 28 13.98 12.29 14.84
CA GLY A 28 13.54 11.19 14.01
C GLY A 28 13.40 9.90 14.82
N GLU A 29 13.01 9.91 16.11
CA GLU A 29 12.61 8.67 16.83
C GLU A 29 11.09 8.36 16.82
N LEU A 30 10.22 9.34 17.15
CA LEU A 30 8.75 9.23 17.11
C LEU A 30 8.02 10.18 16.16
N ARG A 31 7.01 9.70 15.42
CA ARG A 31 6.11 10.63 14.67
C ARG A 31 5.37 11.51 15.67
N LYS A 32 4.93 12.71 15.23
CA LYS A 32 4.11 13.60 16.06
C LYS A 32 2.91 12.85 16.67
N SER A 33 2.24 11.99 15.88
CA SER A 33 1.13 11.13 16.33
C SER A 33 1.52 10.16 17.45
N ASP A 34 2.72 9.59 17.36
CA ASP A 34 3.18 8.53 18.25
C ASP A 34 3.72 9.15 19.55
N ALA A 35 4.44 10.26 19.44
CA ALA A 35 4.83 11.08 20.59
C ALA A 35 3.61 11.59 21.36
N MET A 36 2.52 11.98 20.67
CA MET A 36 1.29 12.37 21.36
C MET A 36 0.68 11.22 22.17
N LYS A 37 0.73 9.98 21.67
CA LYS A 37 0.23 8.81 22.38
C LYS A 37 1.13 8.45 23.57
N GLU A 38 2.45 8.42 23.36
CA GLU A 38 3.44 8.03 24.37
C GLU A 38 3.49 9.01 25.54
N PHE A 39 3.47 10.31 25.26
CA PHE A 39 3.50 11.36 26.27
C PHE A 39 2.09 11.81 26.71
N GLY A 40 1.02 11.18 26.20
CA GLY A 40 -0.36 11.46 26.57
C GLY A 40 -0.84 12.87 26.23
N ILE A 41 -0.30 13.47 25.17
CA ILE A 41 -0.58 14.84 24.72
C ILE A 41 -1.94 14.88 24.01
N ARG A 42 -2.87 15.68 24.55
CA ARG A 42 -4.26 15.74 24.09
C ARG A 42 -4.45 16.38 22.69
N GLY A 43 -3.49 17.18 22.21
CA GLY A 43 -3.65 17.88 20.93
C GLY A 43 -2.33 18.19 20.23
N SER A 44 -2.35 18.10 18.90
CA SER A 44 -1.20 18.38 18.04
C SER A 44 -0.67 19.80 18.22
N GLY A 45 -1.57 20.78 18.34
CA GLY A 45 -1.19 22.18 18.54
C GLY A 45 -0.40 22.45 19.82
N SER A 46 -0.51 21.59 20.85
CA SER A 46 0.33 21.69 22.04
C SER A 46 1.77 21.26 21.76
N LEU A 47 1.93 20.17 21.01
CA LEU A 47 3.24 19.66 20.59
C LEU A 47 3.90 20.63 19.60
N ASP A 48 3.16 21.20 18.66
CA ASP A 48 3.69 22.18 17.70
C ASP A 48 4.22 23.44 18.40
N ARG A 49 3.49 23.97 19.39
CA ARG A 49 3.96 25.10 20.22
C ARG A 49 5.22 24.77 21.03
N TRP A 50 5.40 23.51 21.45
CA TRP A 50 6.62 23.09 22.14
C TRP A 50 7.79 22.95 21.16
N ILE A 51 7.55 22.46 19.95
CA ILE A 51 8.55 22.41 18.89
C ILE A 51 9.02 23.82 18.53
N GLU A 52 8.11 24.78 18.39
CA GLU A 52 8.47 26.18 18.13
C GLU A 52 9.28 26.79 19.28
N ARG A 53 8.92 26.49 20.53
CA ARG A 53 9.56 27.05 21.73
C ARG A 53 10.94 26.44 22.04
N TYR A 54 11.05 25.12 22.00
CA TYR A 54 12.25 24.40 22.42
C TYR A 54 13.07 23.86 21.25
N GLY A 55 12.49 23.81 20.05
CA GLY A 55 13.11 23.17 18.89
C GLY A 55 14.39 23.86 18.46
N HIS A 56 14.43 25.20 18.40
CA HIS A 56 15.66 25.91 18.03
C HIS A 56 16.82 25.63 18.98
N GLY A 57 16.59 25.64 20.30
CA GLY A 57 17.64 25.33 21.28
C GLY A 57 18.14 23.88 21.13
N ILE A 58 17.22 22.93 21.00
CA ILE A 58 17.54 21.50 20.86
C ILE A 58 18.28 21.21 19.55
N LEU A 59 17.86 21.82 18.44
CA LEU A 59 18.52 21.67 17.14
C LEU A 59 19.93 22.26 17.11
N SER A 60 20.16 23.36 17.82
CA SER A 60 21.47 23.99 17.91
C SER A 60 22.43 23.24 18.84
N GLU A 61 21.96 22.79 20.01
CA GLU A 61 22.79 22.11 21.01
C GLU A 61 23.09 20.65 20.67
N HIS A 62 22.13 19.96 20.04
CA HIS A 62 22.21 18.52 19.80
C HIS A 62 22.26 18.16 18.31
N LYS A 63 22.66 19.10 17.44
CA LYS A 63 22.69 18.89 15.98
C LYS A 63 23.37 17.59 15.57
N GLU A 64 24.58 17.34 16.07
CA GLU A 64 25.36 16.15 15.75
C GLU A 64 24.68 14.86 16.24
N LEU A 65 24.07 14.89 17.44
CA LEU A 65 23.32 13.74 17.98
C LEU A 65 22.04 13.49 17.21
N LEU A 66 21.33 14.55 16.79
CA LEU A 66 20.11 14.46 15.99
C LEU A 66 20.42 13.94 14.57
N GLU A 67 21.57 14.30 13.99
CA GLU A 67 22.03 13.78 12.71
C GLU A 67 22.39 12.29 12.80
N GLN A 68 23.02 11.85 13.90
CA GLN A 68 23.32 10.44 14.16
C GLN A 68 22.04 9.62 14.45
N MET A 69 21.08 10.19 15.17
CA MET A 69 19.81 9.54 15.52
C MET A 69 18.71 9.67 14.46
N GLY A 70 18.91 10.54 13.45
CA GLY A 70 18.02 10.78 12.31
C GLY A 70 17.75 9.55 11.43
N THR A 71 18.27 8.39 11.81
CA THR A 71 17.91 7.09 11.25
C THR A 71 16.70 6.51 12.00
N ARG A 72 15.55 7.21 11.96
CA ARG A 72 14.31 6.42 11.85
C ARG A 72 14.54 5.60 10.59
N LYS A 73 14.82 4.30 10.75
CA LYS A 73 14.48 3.29 9.76
C LYS A 73 13.05 3.62 9.44
N LYS A 74 12.86 4.34 8.33
CA LYS A 74 11.55 4.54 7.76
C LYS A 74 10.95 3.14 7.82
N LYS A 75 9.74 3.01 8.36
CA LYS A 75 8.87 1.90 7.97
C LYS A 75 8.51 2.13 6.49
N GLU A 76 9.53 2.23 5.64
CA GLU A 76 9.49 2.28 4.20
C GLU A 76 10.35 1.11 3.77
N ALA A 77 9.66 0.19 3.11
CA ALA A 77 10.19 -0.78 2.19
C ALA A 77 11.31 -1.64 2.76
N VAL A 78 10.94 -2.87 3.06
CA VAL A 78 11.75 -4.06 2.75
C VAL A 78 12.76 -3.73 1.63
N LYS A 79 14.00 -3.39 2.00
CA LYS A 79 15.13 -3.25 1.07
C LYS A 79 15.62 -4.61 0.57
N VAL A 80 14.86 -5.67 0.83
CA VAL A 80 15.12 -7.03 0.38
C VAL A 80 14.57 -7.27 -1.04
N GLU A 81 13.65 -6.44 -1.54
CA GLU A 81 12.86 -6.75 -2.76
C GLU A 81 13.22 -5.93 -4.02
N ILE A 82 14.29 -5.14 -4.03
CA ILE A 82 14.65 -4.37 -5.23
C ILE A 82 15.08 -5.28 -6.41
N PRO A 83 15.94 -6.31 -6.26
CA PRO A 83 16.26 -7.19 -7.38
C PRO A 83 15.05 -8.06 -7.78
N GLU A 84 14.32 -8.58 -6.79
CA GLU A 84 13.15 -9.42 -7.01
C GLU A 84 12.05 -8.68 -7.77
N THR A 85 11.81 -7.40 -7.49
CA THR A 85 10.79 -6.63 -8.20
C THR A 85 11.15 -6.32 -9.65
N GLU A 86 12.44 -6.17 -10.00
CA GLU A 86 12.87 -5.97 -11.39
C GLU A 86 12.80 -7.28 -12.18
N GLU A 87 13.24 -8.39 -11.59
CA GLU A 87 13.11 -9.73 -12.15
C GLU A 87 11.64 -10.09 -12.39
N LEU A 88 10.78 -9.90 -11.38
CA LEU A 88 9.33 -10.11 -11.48
C LEU A 88 8.69 -9.24 -12.57
N ARG A 89 9.11 -7.97 -12.71
CA ARG A 89 8.63 -7.10 -13.79
C ARG A 89 9.06 -7.62 -15.17
N GLY A 90 10.28 -8.12 -15.30
CA GLY A 90 10.78 -8.75 -16.51
C GLY A 90 9.98 -10.00 -16.88
N GLU A 91 9.71 -10.87 -15.90
CA GLU A 91 8.89 -12.06 -16.07
C GLU A 91 7.46 -11.72 -16.52
N VAL A 92 6.83 -10.74 -15.87
CA VAL A 92 5.49 -10.26 -16.25
C VAL A 92 5.48 -9.72 -17.68
N ALA A 93 6.51 -8.98 -18.09
CA ALA A 93 6.61 -8.46 -19.45
C ALA A 93 6.76 -9.60 -20.49
N ARG A 94 7.59 -10.60 -20.19
CA ARG A 94 7.79 -11.79 -21.03
C ARG A 94 6.49 -12.61 -21.14
N LEU A 95 5.87 -12.93 -20.01
CA LEU A 95 4.61 -13.70 -19.98
C LEU A 95 3.49 -12.98 -20.75
N LYS A 96 3.38 -11.65 -20.63
CA LYS A 96 2.40 -10.87 -21.41
C LYS A 96 2.66 -10.89 -22.92
N LYS A 97 3.93 -11.00 -23.35
CA LYS A 97 4.27 -11.13 -24.77
C LYS A 97 3.92 -12.52 -25.28
N ASP A 98 4.26 -13.55 -24.52
CA ASP A 98 3.97 -14.95 -24.87
C ASP A 98 2.46 -15.20 -24.94
N LEU A 99 1.70 -14.64 -23.99
CA LEU A 99 0.24 -14.69 -23.99
C LEU A 99 -0.35 -14.08 -25.26
N ARG A 100 0.05 -12.85 -25.62
CA ARG A 100 -0.41 -12.20 -26.86
C ARG A 100 -0.08 -13.00 -28.11
N ALA A 101 1.11 -13.61 -28.16
CA ALA A 101 1.51 -14.45 -29.29
C ALA A 101 0.72 -15.76 -29.36
N ALA A 102 0.27 -16.30 -28.23
CA ALA A 102 -0.59 -17.49 -28.18
C ALA A 102 -2.02 -17.15 -28.58
N GLU A 103 -2.58 -16.04 -28.09
CA GLU A 103 -3.91 -15.54 -28.45
C GLU A 103 -4.01 -15.27 -29.95
N LEU A 104 -3.03 -14.57 -30.54
CA LEU A 104 -2.99 -14.30 -31.97
C LEU A 104 -2.91 -15.59 -32.80
N ARG A 105 -2.14 -16.59 -32.34
CA ARG A 105 -2.09 -17.90 -32.99
C ARG A 105 -3.43 -18.63 -32.92
N ALA A 106 -4.08 -18.60 -31.77
CA ALA A 106 -5.40 -19.22 -31.58
C ALA A 106 -6.45 -18.58 -32.49
N GLU A 107 -6.46 -17.25 -32.60
CA GLU A 107 -7.34 -16.51 -33.51
C GLU A 107 -7.06 -16.87 -34.97
N ALA A 108 -5.79 -16.88 -35.38
CA ALA A 108 -5.41 -17.27 -36.74
C ALA A 108 -5.83 -18.71 -37.08
N TYR A 109 -5.65 -19.65 -36.15
CA TYR A 109 -6.09 -21.04 -36.33
C TYR A 109 -7.62 -21.14 -36.41
N SER A 110 -8.35 -20.39 -35.57
CA SER A 110 -9.81 -20.31 -35.64
C SER A 110 -10.27 -19.82 -37.01
N LEU A 111 -9.67 -18.74 -37.52
CA LEU A 111 -9.99 -18.20 -38.84
C LEU A 111 -9.65 -19.19 -39.96
N MET A 112 -8.53 -19.89 -39.86
CA MET A 112 -8.14 -20.93 -40.83
C MET A 112 -9.14 -22.08 -40.85
N ILE A 113 -9.64 -22.50 -39.68
CA ILE A 113 -10.71 -23.51 -39.59
C ILE A 113 -11.97 -22.98 -40.29
N ASP A 114 -12.38 -21.75 -40.04
CA ASP A 114 -13.59 -21.17 -40.65
C ASP A 114 -13.48 -21.09 -42.19
N ILE A 115 -12.28 -20.80 -42.71
CA ILE A 115 -12.00 -20.84 -44.15
C ILE A 115 -12.11 -22.27 -44.68
N ALA A 116 -11.48 -23.24 -44.01
CA ALA A 116 -11.49 -24.63 -44.43
C ALA A 116 -12.90 -25.24 -44.42
N GLU A 117 -13.70 -24.96 -43.39
CA GLU A 117 -15.08 -25.43 -43.31
C GLU A 117 -15.92 -24.87 -44.46
N ARG A 118 -15.73 -23.59 -44.81
CA ARG A 118 -16.44 -22.93 -45.90
C ARG A 118 -16.05 -23.48 -47.28
N GLU A 119 -14.76 -23.69 -47.52
CA GLU A 119 -14.24 -24.09 -48.84
C GLU A 119 -14.43 -25.60 -49.09
N LEU A 120 -14.20 -26.43 -48.07
CA LEU A 120 -14.26 -27.89 -48.20
C LEU A 120 -15.62 -28.48 -47.82
N LYS A 121 -16.55 -27.67 -47.28
CA LYS A 121 -17.88 -28.10 -46.82
C LYS A 121 -17.86 -29.25 -45.81
N VAL A 122 -16.81 -29.33 -45.01
CA VAL A 122 -16.67 -30.29 -43.89
C VAL A 122 -16.79 -29.54 -42.58
N ALA A 123 -17.49 -30.11 -41.60
CA ALA A 123 -17.53 -29.58 -40.24
C ALA A 123 -16.32 -30.10 -39.47
N ILE A 124 -15.39 -29.19 -39.13
CA ILE A 124 -14.16 -29.52 -38.39
C ILE A 124 -14.37 -29.25 -36.90
N ARG A 125 -15.12 -28.20 -36.56
CA ARG A 125 -15.51 -27.89 -35.17
C ARG A 125 -16.46 -28.97 -34.64
N LYS A 126 -16.33 -29.27 -33.35
CA LYS A 126 -17.27 -30.17 -32.66
C LYS A 126 -18.65 -29.52 -32.62
N SER A 127 -19.59 -30.08 -33.37
CA SER A 127 -20.99 -29.68 -33.30
C SER A 127 -21.57 -30.01 -31.92
N PRO A 128 -22.30 -29.10 -31.26
CA PRO A 128 -23.10 -29.45 -30.10
C PRO A 128 -24.26 -30.32 -30.57
N SER A 129 -24.06 -31.63 -30.62
CA SER A 129 -25.17 -32.56 -30.84
C SER A 129 -26.11 -32.51 -29.63
N PRO A 130 -27.44 -32.54 -29.82
CA PRO A 130 -28.42 -32.49 -28.73
C PRO A 130 -28.55 -33.83 -27.97
N SER A 131 -27.43 -34.53 -27.75
CA SER A 131 -27.42 -35.90 -27.24
C SER A 131 -26.57 -36.10 -25.98
N ASP A 132 -26.08 -35.03 -25.35
CA ASP A 132 -25.34 -35.12 -24.09
C ASP A 132 -26.25 -34.61 -22.94
N PRO A 133 -26.90 -35.51 -22.17
CA PRO A 133 -27.86 -35.15 -21.10
C PRO A 133 -27.20 -34.54 -19.85
N ARG A 134 -26.02 -33.93 -19.99
CA ARG A 134 -25.20 -33.38 -18.90
C ARG A 134 -25.06 -31.85 -18.93
N ASN A 135 -25.67 -31.17 -19.91
CA ASN A 135 -25.50 -29.72 -20.09
C ASN A 135 -26.79 -28.89 -20.01
N GLU A 136 -27.89 -29.43 -19.48
CA GLU A 136 -29.15 -28.69 -19.32
C GLU A 136 -29.19 -27.80 -18.07
N ASP A 137 -28.31 -28.02 -17.10
CA ASP A 137 -28.39 -27.34 -15.80
C ASP A 137 -27.66 -25.97 -15.73
N ALA A 138 -26.89 -25.60 -16.75
CA ALA A 138 -26.05 -24.40 -16.69
C ALA A 138 -26.74 -23.11 -17.20
N THR A 139 -27.94 -23.19 -17.78
CA THR A 139 -28.61 -22.02 -18.40
C THR A 139 -29.76 -21.44 -17.57
N SER A 140 -30.08 -22.03 -16.40
CA SER A 140 -31.20 -21.57 -15.55
C SER A 140 -30.73 -20.82 -14.30
N GLN A 141 -29.77 -19.89 -14.41
CA GLN A 141 -29.55 -18.85 -13.40
C GLN A 141 -29.02 -17.55 -14.06
N LEU A 142 -29.91 -16.88 -14.78
CA LEU A 142 -29.98 -15.42 -14.91
C LEU A 142 -31.43 -15.00 -14.70
#